data_AF-A0A974Z1V2-F1
#
_entry.id   AF-A0A974Z1V2-F1
#
_cell.length_a   1.000
_cell.length_b   1.000
_cell.length_c   1.000
_cell.angle_alpha   90.00
_cell.angle_beta   90.00
_cell.angle_gamma   90.00
#
_symmetry.space_group_name_H-M   'P 1'
#
loop_
_entity.id
_entity.type
_entity.pdbx_description
1 polymer ?
#
loop_
_entity_poly.entity_id
_entity_poly.type
_entity_poly.pdbx_seq_one_letter_code
_entity_poly.pdbx_strand_id
1 'polypeptide(L)'
;MPLAWDGFINDARTGDLAGLVHYYDNAAQLIIIRDSDNALISTYGKIEEGDWLEKTWENNSRMGNFGLTDFVLQHNFNGEVWAAGITPIAVAAGEGRYPTPAVSAGLYLYRYAYYKELTDALQSLDTSESGESSIKDASLTIANPGEDAVNKDSSIYAPGSRIVGKIGVGDADIIPVCTVYVDNATWSKTGDSLQLQGRNAIGYLLKEQTFDEDVSYSGTRISVLTDILTDAGIDMTKVFIDPTGSTASSVVFEPSQKISEGLANILHEYWYWDMMETPAGDLVFGGADYLSTFTPLAIHEFKKDDVFTRSITQKADGAYSRLALESKQADDSIVRVYKDVPNFDGWNLGSKKTLYITTVEGLDATELGLLGDEYVTAYQYIGVNLQVEVPIRPEIQSGDVFEVTDAEDYEYLSQAVVTSVNHIIDALGGSAKTLLSVDSGGDIENDGGTITTLTAKEISGDNRKQELYDIIAKAVAGK
;
A
#
# COMPACT_ATOMS: atom_id res chain seq x y z
N MET A 1 27.87 -8.48 16.81
CA MET A 1 27.74 -7.37 17.78
C MET A 1 26.52 -6.53 17.43
N PRO A 2 25.73 -6.10 18.42
CA PRO A 2 24.64 -5.15 18.21
C PRO A 2 25.20 -3.80 17.72
N LEU A 3 24.41 -3.06 16.94
CA LEU A 3 24.62 -1.62 16.77
C LEU A 3 24.22 -0.97 18.10
N ALA A 4 25.20 -0.84 19.00
CA ALA A 4 25.06 -0.03 20.20
C ALA A 4 25.35 1.43 19.82
N TRP A 5 24.30 2.25 19.81
CA TRP A 5 24.45 3.70 19.75
C TRP A 5 24.61 4.19 21.17
N ASP A 6 25.84 4.46 21.56
CA ASP A 6 26.13 5.20 22.78
C ASP A 6 26.11 6.68 22.39
N GLY A 7 25.46 7.50 23.22
CA GLY A 7 25.16 8.89 22.93
C GLY A 7 26.38 9.77 22.63
N PHE A 8 26.12 11.06 22.39
CA PHE A 8 27.14 12.07 22.05
C PHE A 8 28.40 11.93 22.91
N ILE A 9 29.56 11.80 22.25
CA ILE A 9 30.85 11.83 22.92
C ILE A 9 31.57 13.09 22.47
N ASN A 10 32.04 13.84 23.46
CA ASN A 10 32.98 14.92 23.27
C ASN A 10 34.35 14.27 23.01
N ASP A 11 34.93 14.41 21.81
CA ASP A 11 36.28 13.88 21.56
C ASP A 11 37.25 14.64 22.47
N ALA A 12 37.68 13.99 23.54
CA ALA A 12 38.51 14.59 24.59
C ALA A 12 39.86 15.14 24.06
N ARG A 13 40.25 14.82 22.82
CA ARG A 13 41.45 15.35 22.17
C ARG A 13 41.23 16.72 21.52
N THR A 14 40.01 17.04 21.09
CA THR A 14 39.73 18.25 20.30
C THR A 14 38.60 19.11 20.85
N GLY A 15 37.72 18.59 21.72
CA GLY A 15 36.54 19.31 22.21
C GLY A 15 35.34 19.25 21.26
N ASP A 16 35.46 18.49 20.17
CA ASP A 16 34.51 18.43 19.06
C ASP A 16 33.33 17.48 19.35
N LEU A 17 32.16 17.81 18.82
CA LEU A 17 30.97 16.95 18.86
C LEU A 17 31.10 15.83 17.81
N ALA A 18 31.06 14.58 18.27
CA ALA A 18 31.14 13.39 17.42
C ALA A 18 29.94 12.46 17.62
N GLY A 19 29.50 11.82 16.52
CA GLY A 19 28.52 10.75 16.51
C GLY A 19 29.12 9.50 15.86
N LEU A 20 29.06 8.36 16.54
CA LEU A 20 29.41 7.06 15.96
C LEU A 20 28.32 6.70 14.94
N VAL A 21 28.66 6.45 13.67
CA VAL A 21 27.66 6.30 12.59
C VAL A 21 27.48 4.85 12.13
N HIS A 22 28.49 4.00 12.32
CA HIS A 22 28.38 2.59 11.95
C HIS A 22 29.46 1.72 12.62
N TYR A 23 29.12 0.47 12.93
CA TYR A 23 30.04 -0.59 13.33
C TYR A 23 29.82 -1.84 12.46
N TYR A 24 30.88 -2.34 11.82
CA TYR A 24 30.87 -3.61 11.10
C TYR A 24 32.15 -4.41 11.39
N ASP A 25 31.97 -5.60 11.97
CA ASP A 25 33.04 -6.53 12.34
C ASP A 25 34.11 -5.89 13.24
N ASN A 26 35.34 -5.67 12.77
CA ASN A 26 36.41 -5.01 13.54
C ASN A 26 36.61 -3.56 13.11
N ALA A 27 35.63 -2.92 12.48
CA ALA A 27 35.73 -1.56 11.98
C ALA A 27 34.56 -0.68 12.46
N ALA A 28 34.86 0.53 12.92
CA ALA A 28 33.88 1.59 13.10
C ALA A 28 34.15 2.79 12.22
N GLN A 29 33.08 3.51 11.94
CA GLN A 29 33.12 4.82 11.32
C GLN A 29 32.54 5.85 12.29
N LEU A 30 33.34 6.84 12.62
CA LEU A 30 32.97 8.00 13.42
C LEU A 30 32.81 9.20 12.49
N ILE A 31 31.75 9.98 12.69
CA ILE A 31 31.58 11.28 12.03
C ILE A 31 31.76 12.36 13.09
N ILE A 32 32.73 13.24 12.82
CA ILE A 32 33.15 14.33 13.71
C ILE A 32 32.84 15.64 13.02
N ILE A 33 32.22 16.58 13.74
CA ILE A 33 32.16 17.98 13.35
C ILE A 33 33.30 18.68 14.07
N ARG A 34 34.31 19.11 13.31
CA ARG A 34 35.46 19.80 13.91
C ARG A 34 35.15 21.29 14.05
N ASP A 35 35.07 21.79 15.27
CA ASP A 35 34.72 23.19 15.58
C ASP A 35 35.75 24.17 15.01
N SER A 36 37.02 23.77 14.95
CA SER A 36 38.11 24.65 14.51
C SER A 36 38.07 25.02 13.01
N ASP A 37 37.43 24.21 12.17
CA ASP A 37 37.36 24.45 10.73
C ASP A 37 35.99 24.15 10.09
N ASN A 38 34.96 23.91 10.91
CA ASN A 38 33.60 23.53 10.52
C ASN A 38 33.57 22.37 9.51
N ALA A 39 34.59 21.51 9.51
CA ALA A 39 34.66 20.39 8.58
C ALA A 39 33.92 19.17 9.15
N LEU A 40 33.13 18.54 8.29
CA LEU A 40 32.68 17.18 8.54
C LEU A 40 33.84 16.23 8.25
N ILE A 41 34.20 15.42 9.24
CA ILE A 41 35.31 14.49 9.15
C ILE A 41 34.77 13.11 9.42
N SER A 42 34.99 12.19 8.48
CA SER A 42 34.81 10.78 8.77
C SER A 42 36.15 10.17 9.13
N THR A 43 36.20 9.46 10.25
CA THR A 43 37.38 8.70 10.66
C THR A 43 36.99 7.24 10.85
N TYR A 44 37.93 6.36 10.53
CA TYR A 44 37.71 4.91 10.57
C TYR A 44 38.65 4.30 11.61
N GLY A 45 38.12 3.50 12.52
CA GLY A 45 38.89 2.84 13.55
C GLY A 45 38.82 1.33 13.38
N LYS A 46 39.96 0.63 13.48
CA LYS A 46 39.91 -0.79 13.80
C LYS A 46 39.63 -0.95 15.28
N ILE A 47 38.57 -1.68 15.62
CA ILE A 47 38.16 -1.94 16.99
C ILE A 47 38.39 -3.41 17.28
N GLU A 48 39.37 -3.68 18.14
CA GLU A 48 39.54 -5.01 18.74
C GLU A 48 38.56 -5.13 19.91
N GLU A 49 37.77 -6.22 19.93
CA GLU A 49 36.89 -6.62 21.04
C GLU A 49 35.71 -5.69 21.37
N GLY A 50 35.33 -4.79 20.46
CA GLY A 50 34.13 -3.95 20.61
C GLY A 50 34.30 -2.74 21.54
N ASP A 51 35.46 -2.56 22.17
CA ASP A 51 35.75 -1.37 22.98
C ASP A 51 36.31 -0.24 22.11
N TRP A 52 35.50 0.80 21.88
CA TRP A 52 35.77 1.92 20.98
C TRP A 52 36.00 3.24 21.71
N LEU A 53 35.67 3.31 23.00
CA LEU A 53 35.81 4.51 23.84
C LEU A 53 37.28 4.90 24.04
N GLU A 54 38.18 3.91 24.06
CA GLU A 54 39.62 4.11 24.31
C GLU A 54 40.49 3.94 23.05
N LYS A 55 39.88 3.85 21.85
CA LYS A 55 40.65 3.58 20.62
C LYS A 55 41.26 4.84 20.01
N THR A 56 42.46 4.65 19.45
CA THR A 56 43.10 5.67 18.63
C THR A 56 42.58 5.55 17.20
N TRP A 57 41.70 6.48 16.80
CA TRP A 57 41.13 6.54 15.46
C TRP A 57 42.21 6.83 14.40
N GLU A 58 42.23 6.06 13.31
CA GLU A 58 43.22 6.16 12.25
C GLU A 58 42.63 6.82 11.00
N ASN A 59 43.39 7.69 10.34
CA ASN A 59 43.04 8.33 9.06
C ASN A 59 41.74 9.18 9.09
N ASN A 60 41.92 10.49 9.11
CA ASN A 60 40.83 11.44 8.89
C ASN A 60 40.58 11.59 7.40
N SER A 61 39.40 11.19 6.95
CA SER A 61 38.88 11.57 5.63
C SER A 61 38.06 12.84 5.81
N ARG A 62 38.62 13.97 5.40
CA ARG A 62 37.91 15.25 5.39
C ARG A 62 36.84 15.15 4.31
N MET A 63 35.56 15.21 4.70
CA MET A 63 34.47 15.14 3.73
C MET A 63 34.32 16.44 2.94
N GLY A 64 34.99 17.52 3.37
CA GLY A 64 35.13 18.77 2.62
C GLY A 64 35.22 19.96 3.57
N ASN A 65 35.55 21.14 3.03
CA ASN A 65 35.57 22.41 3.76
C ASN A 65 34.25 23.14 3.50
N PHE A 66 33.15 22.59 4.02
CA PHE A 66 31.82 23.13 3.77
C PHE A 66 31.45 24.09 4.90
N GLY A 67 31.00 25.31 4.55
CA GLY A 67 30.28 26.14 5.52
C GLY A 67 28.92 25.48 5.76
N LEU A 68 28.78 24.75 6.86
CA LEU A 68 27.53 24.10 7.24
C LEU A 68 26.62 25.09 7.97
N THR A 69 25.35 25.10 7.62
CA THR A 69 24.30 25.79 8.38
C THR A 69 23.14 24.81 8.49
N ASP A 70 22.87 24.41 9.73
CA ASP A 70 21.82 23.51 10.22
C ASP A 70 22.01 21.99 10.01
N PHE A 71 21.88 21.26 11.12
CA PHE A 71 21.99 19.81 11.22
C PHE A 71 20.82 19.32 12.09
N VAL A 72 19.89 18.56 11.50
CA VAL A 72 18.72 18.03 12.22
C VAL A 72 18.86 16.52 12.33
N LEU A 73 18.94 16.04 13.56
CA LEU A 73 18.97 14.61 13.91
C LEU A 73 17.58 14.19 14.40
N GLN A 74 16.92 13.29 13.68
CA GLN A 74 15.76 12.56 14.18
C GLN A 74 16.03 11.06 14.10
N HIS A 75 15.81 10.36 15.23
CA HIS A 75 15.84 8.90 15.29
C HIS A 75 14.74 8.42 16.25
N ASN A 76 13.99 7.40 15.80
CA ASN A 76 13.72 6.14 16.51
C ASN A 76 13.11 5.15 15.48
N PHE A 77 13.94 4.25 14.93
CA PHE A 77 13.57 3.09 14.09
C PHE A 77 13.26 3.27 12.59
N ASN A 78 13.56 4.43 12.01
CA ASN A 78 13.91 4.62 10.58
C ASN A 78 14.32 6.08 10.41
N GLY A 79 15.54 6.40 10.87
CA GLY A 79 16.06 7.77 10.83
C GLY A 79 16.66 8.11 9.48
N GLU A 80 16.38 9.32 9.01
CA GLU A 80 17.12 9.95 7.93
C GLU A 80 18.00 11.04 8.50
N VAL A 81 19.30 11.00 8.22
CA VAL A 81 20.21 12.10 8.58
C VAL A 81 20.31 13.02 7.39
N TRP A 82 19.88 14.27 7.57
CA TRP A 82 19.98 15.30 6.55
C TRP A 82 21.15 16.24 6.87
N ALA A 83 21.95 16.56 5.87
CA ALA A 83 22.98 17.60 5.98
C ALA A 83 22.97 18.49 4.73
N ALA A 84 23.14 19.80 4.90
CA ALA A 84 23.25 20.75 3.81
C ALA A 84 24.68 21.30 3.72
N GLY A 85 25.38 21.03 2.62
CA GLY A 85 26.70 21.60 2.35
C GLY A 85 26.63 22.63 1.24
N ILE A 86 27.25 23.80 1.43
CA ILE A 86 27.48 24.75 0.34
C ILE A 86 28.95 24.66 -0.05
N THR A 87 29.22 24.44 -1.35
CA THR A 87 30.55 24.69 -1.90
C THR A 87 30.50 25.91 -2.83
N PRO A 88 31.15 27.02 -2.48
CA PRO A 88 31.14 28.23 -3.30
C PRO A 88 32.00 28.09 -4.57
N ILE A 89 32.81 27.03 -4.67
CA ILE A 89 33.70 26.75 -5.79
C ILE A 89 33.62 25.27 -6.18
N ALA A 90 33.89 24.97 -7.45
CA ALA A 90 34.03 23.58 -7.88
C ALA A 90 35.28 22.95 -7.23
N VAL A 91 35.10 21.77 -6.65
CA VAL A 91 36.16 20.94 -6.08
C VAL A 91 36.52 19.87 -7.10
N ALA A 92 37.78 19.85 -7.54
CA ALA A 92 38.26 18.80 -8.45
C ALA A 92 38.24 17.43 -7.75
N ALA A 93 38.16 16.36 -8.54
CA ALA A 93 38.30 15.01 -8.02
C ALA A 93 39.66 14.87 -7.31
N GLY A 94 39.64 14.35 -6.08
CA GLY A 94 40.85 14.07 -5.32
C GLY A 94 41.39 12.70 -5.70
N GLU A 95 42.65 12.62 -6.11
CA GLU A 95 43.35 11.34 -6.25
C GLU A 95 44.09 11.00 -4.95
N GLY A 96 43.88 9.80 -4.43
CA GLY A 96 44.47 9.33 -3.18
C GLY A 96 43.91 7.98 -2.73
N ARG A 97 44.30 7.52 -1.53
CA ARG A 97 43.82 6.26 -0.94
C ARG A 97 42.28 6.21 -0.81
N TYR A 98 41.64 7.37 -0.74
CA TYR A 98 40.19 7.54 -0.82
C TYR A 98 39.89 8.60 -1.89
N PRO A 99 39.67 8.18 -3.15
CA PRO A 99 39.38 9.13 -4.22
C PRO A 99 38.04 9.82 -3.96
N THR A 100 38.01 11.14 -4.11
CA THR A 100 36.76 11.92 -4.02
C THR A 100 36.30 12.32 -5.42
N PRO A 101 34.99 12.24 -5.73
CA PRO A 101 34.47 12.71 -7.01
C PRO A 101 34.65 14.22 -7.14
N ALA A 102 34.69 14.73 -8.37
CA ALA A 102 34.62 16.16 -8.63
C ALA A 102 33.21 16.66 -8.24
N VAL A 103 33.16 17.78 -7.52
CA VAL A 103 31.91 18.38 -7.01
C VAL A 103 31.82 19.80 -7.55
N SER A 104 30.76 20.16 -8.27
CA SER A 104 30.59 21.53 -8.80
C SER A 104 30.30 22.54 -7.68
N ALA A 105 30.45 23.84 -7.95
CA ALA A 105 29.94 24.86 -7.03
C ALA A 105 28.42 24.70 -6.88
N GLY A 106 27.89 24.69 -5.66
CA GLY A 106 26.46 24.45 -5.45
C GLY A 106 26.06 24.18 -3.99
N LEU A 107 24.75 24.12 -3.77
CA LEU A 107 24.12 23.60 -2.57
C LEU A 107 23.94 22.09 -2.73
N TYR A 108 24.39 21.33 -1.73
CA TYR A 108 24.33 19.88 -1.67
C TYR A 108 23.50 19.48 -0.47
N LEU A 109 22.48 18.66 -0.70
CA LEU A 109 21.69 18.03 0.34
C LEU A 109 22.11 16.57 0.43
N TYR A 110 22.64 16.16 1.57
CA TYR A 110 23.01 14.79 1.87
C TYR A 110 21.90 14.18 2.72
N ARG A 111 21.42 13.00 2.31
CA ARG A 111 20.46 12.20 3.05
C ARG A 111 21.08 10.83 3.30
N TYR A 112 21.29 10.48 4.56
CA TYR A 112 21.63 9.12 4.97
C TYR A 112 20.36 8.43 5.42
N ALA A 113 19.92 7.43 4.67
CA ALA A 113 18.76 6.62 5.02
C ALA A 113 19.22 5.17 5.21
N TYR A 114 18.86 4.56 6.34
CA TYR A 114 19.23 3.18 6.66
C TYR A 114 18.28 2.20 5.94
N TYR A 115 18.52 1.97 4.65
CA TYR A 115 17.82 0.94 3.87
C TYR A 115 18.77 -0.22 3.57
N LYS A 116 18.30 -1.47 3.75
CA LYS A 116 18.98 -2.63 3.18
C LYS A 116 18.31 -2.99 1.87
N GLU A 117 19.09 -2.96 0.80
CA GLU A 117 18.64 -3.49 -0.49
C GLU A 117 18.57 -5.03 -0.42
N LEU A 118 17.41 -5.59 -0.81
CA LEU A 118 17.14 -7.02 -0.75
C LEU A 118 17.09 -7.69 -2.13
N THR A 119 17.34 -6.95 -3.21
CA THR A 119 17.20 -7.42 -4.60
C THR A 119 17.92 -8.74 -4.85
N ASP A 120 19.20 -8.83 -4.48
CA ASP A 120 20.01 -10.04 -4.69
C ASP A 120 19.61 -11.22 -3.79
N ALA A 121 18.92 -10.94 -2.70
CA ALA A 121 18.43 -11.95 -1.76
C ALA A 121 16.98 -12.36 -2.06
N LEU A 122 16.25 -11.61 -2.89
CA LEU A 122 14.85 -11.85 -3.21
C LEU A 122 14.71 -13.21 -3.90
N GLN A 123 13.85 -14.06 -3.36
CA GLN A 123 13.46 -15.32 -3.99
C GLN A 123 12.05 -15.20 -4.60
N SER A 124 11.11 -14.62 -3.84
CA SER A 124 9.78 -14.32 -4.36
C SER A 124 9.11 -13.15 -3.62
N LEU A 125 8.23 -12.43 -4.31
CA LEU A 125 7.30 -11.45 -3.76
C LEU A 125 5.90 -11.77 -4.29
N ASP A 126 4.91 -11.84 -3.41
CA ASP A 126 3.50 -11.97 -3.73
C ASP A 126 2.77 -10.85 -2.98
N THR A 127 2.07 -9.97 -3.70
CA THR A 127 1.22 -8.93 -3.11
C THR A 127 -0.22 -9.26 -3.43
N SER A 128 -1.15 -8.93 -2.54
CA SER A 128 -2.58 -9.07 -2.80
C SER A 128 -3.36 -7.86 -2.30
N GLU A 129 -4.27 -7.38 -3.14
CA GLU A 129 -5.24 -6.35 -2.81
C GLU A 129 -6.62 -6.70 -3.36
N SER A 130 -7.66 -6.17 -2.72
CA SER A 130 -9.07 -6.39 -3.04
C SER A 130 -9.82 -5.07 -2.95
N GLY A 131 -10.93 -4.91 -3.67
CA GLY A 131 -11.86 -3.80 -3.40
C GLY A 131 -12.47 -3.87 -1.99
N GLU A 132 -12.59 -5.08 -1.41
CA GLU A 132 -13.33 -5.35 -0.15
C GLU A 132 -12.55 -4.88 1.06
N SER A 133 -11.29 -4.53 0.84
CA SER A 133 -10.39 -4.16 1.91
C SER A 133 -9.40 -3.12 1.45
N SER A 134 -9.35 -2.01 2.18
CA SER A 134 -8.22 -1.08 2.14
C SER A 134 -6.93 -1.71 2.68
N ILE A 135 -6.99 -2.93 3.24
CA ILE A 135 -5.81 -3.67 3.71
C ILE A 135 -5.21 -4.44 2.54
N LYS A 136 -3.93 -4.20 2.29
CA LYS A 136 -3.13 -4.92 1.30
C LYS A 136 -2.15 -5.82 2.03
N ASP A 137 -1.99 -7.04 1.54
CA ASP A 137 -1.07 -8.03 2.09
C ASP A 137 0.12 -8.22 1.15
N ALA A 138 1.27 -8.58 1.71
CA ALA A 138 2.41 -9.07 0.96
C ALA A 138 3.14 -10.21 1.67
N SER A 139 3.61 -11.16 0.87
CA SER A 139 4.52 -12.22 1.29
C SER A 139 5.82 -12.12 0.50
N LEU A 140 6.92 -12.05 1.24
CA LEU A 140 8.27 -11.92 0.71
C LEU A 140 9.10 -13.11 1.19
N THR A 141 9.71 -13.84 0.26
CA THR A 141 10.69 -14.87 0.57
C THR A 141 12.05 -14.39 0.12
N ILE A 142 13.03 -14.41 1.03
CA ILE A 142 14.43 -14.10 0.72
C ILE A 142 15.36 -15.25 1.09
N ALA A 143 16.53 -15.31 0.47
CA ALA A 143 17.59 -16.23 0.83
C ALA A 143 17.94 -16.09 2.32
N ASN A 144 18.19 -17.23 2.98
CA ASN A 144 18.45 -17.26 4.42
C ASN A 144 19.61 -16.31 4.79
N PRO A 145 19.36 -15.24 5.56
CA PRO A 145 20.39 -14.27 5.92
C PRO A 145 21.28 -14.73 7.09
N GLY A 146 21.05 -15.92 7.62
CA GLY A 146 21.73 -16.49 8.78
C GLY A 146 21.07 -16.12 10.12
N GLU A 147 21.35 -16.94 11.14
CA GLU A 147 20.79 -16.79 12.51
C GLU A 147 21.08 -15.41 13.10
N ASP A 148 22.31 -14.93 12.93
CA ASP A 148 22.76 -13.63 13.44
C ASP A 148 22.03 -12.44 12.82
N ALA A 149 21.41 -12.59 11.66
CA ALA A 149 20.67 -11.50 11.01
C ALA A 149 19.23 -11.39 11.55
N VAL A 150 18.66 -12.50 12.03
CA VAL A 150 17.27 -12.59 12.51
C VAL A 150 17.20 -12.49 14.03
N ASN A 151 18.13 -13.10 14.75
CA ASN A 151 18.13 -13.19 16.22
C ASN A 151 18.79 -11.98 16.92
N LYS A 152 18.70 -10.80 16.32
CA LYS A 152 19.18 -9.55 16.91
C LYS A 152 18.01 -8.80 17.53
N ASP A 153 18.25 -8.19 18.69
CA ASP A 153 17.29 -7.31 19.38
C ASP A 153 16.77 -6.16 18.49
N SER A 154 17.49 -5.84 17.41
CA SER A 154 17.14 -4.84 16.39
C SER A 154 17.29 -5.39 14.95
N SER A 155 16.77 -6.59 14.68
CA SER A 155 16.74 -7.10 13.32
C SER A 155 15.89 -6.21 12.40
N ILE A 156 16.41 -5.87 11.22
CA ILE A 156 15.66 -5.22 10.13
C ILE A 156 14.54 -6.10 9.54
N TYR A 157 14.47 -7.36 9.98
CA TYR A 157 13.44 -8.33 9.61
C TYR A 157 12.41 -8.50 10.73
N ALA A 158 12.56 -7.78 11.85
CA ALA A 158 11.63 -7.86 12.97
C ALA A 158 10.27 -7.27 12.57
N PRO A 159 9.17 -7.72 13.22
CA PRO A 159 7.87 -7.11 13.06
C PRO A 159 7.91 -5.58 13.25
N GLY A 160 7.18 -4.86 12.41
CA GLY A 160 7.18 -3.39 12.33
C GLY A 160 8.20 -2.81 11.36
N SER A 161 9.12 -3.61 10.83
CA SER A 161 10.03 -3.17 9.77
C SER A 161 9.26 -2.87 8.49
N ARG A 162 9.54 -1.74 7.84
CA ARG A 162 8.89 -1.33 6.58
C ARG A 162 9.64 -1.89 5.37
N ILE A 163 8.91 -2.55 4.48
CA ILE A 163 9.37 -3.06 3.18
C ILE A 163 8.72 -2.24 2.08
N VAL A 164 9.52 -1.80 1.12
CA VAL A 164 9.05 -1.08 -0.07
C VAL A 164 9.46 -1.91 -1.29
N GLY A 165 8.46 -2.46 -1.97
CA GLY A 165 8.63 -3.22 -3.20
C GLY A 165 8.55 -2.30 -4.42
N LYS A 166 9.53 -2.40 -5.31
CA LYS A 166 9.54 -1.68 -6.59
C LYS A 166 10.06 -2.59 -7.68
N ILE A 167 9.60 -2.37 -8.90
CA ILE A 167 10.00 -3.15 -10.07
C ILE A 167 10.42 -2.23 -11.21
N GLY A 168 11.52 -2.57 -11.86
CA GLY A 168 11.94 -1.97 -13.13
C GLY A 168 11.71 -2.97 -14.25
N VAL A 169 11.09 -2.53 -15.35
CA VAL A 169 10.84 -3.37 -16.54
C VAL A 169 11.71 -2.87 -17.68
N GLY A 170 12.86 -3.50 -17.89
CA GLY A 170 13.83 -3.06 -18.90
C GLY A 170 14.39 -1.67 -18.61
N ASP A 171 14.29 -0.76 -19.59
CA ASP A 171 14.73 0.64 -19.48
C ASP A 171 13.62 1.59 -18.97
N ALA A 172 12.46 1.05 -18.54
CA ALA A 172 11.36 1.85 -18.02
C ALA A 172 11.66 2.39 -16.60
N ASP A 173 10.89 3.39 -16.20
CA ASP A 173 10.93 3.93 -14.85
C ASP A 173 10.60 2.84 -13.81
N ILE A 174 11.18 2.97 -12.62
CA ILE A 174 10.94 2.06 -11.50
C ILE A 174 9.54 2.36 -10.94
N ILE A 175 8.66 1.35 -10.99
CA ILE A 175 7.27 1.45 -10.55
C ILE A 175 7.14 0.88 -9.13
N PRO A 176 6.50 1.60 -8.18
CA PRO A 176 6.19 1.04 -6.86
C PRO A 176 5.13 -0.06 -6.98
N VAL A 177 5.36 -1.18 -6.30
CA VAL A 177 4.43 -2.31 -6.27
C VAL A 177 3.68 -2.35 -4.93
N CYS A 178 4.40 -2.19 -3.83
CA CYS A 178 3.81 -2.22 -2.51
C CYS A 178 4.65 -1.49 -1.46
N THR A 179 4.00 -1.04 -0.40
CA THR A 179 4.64 -0.65 0.86
C THR A 179 3.92 -1.41 1.98
N VAL A 180 4.66 -2.21 2.74
CA VAL A 180 4.11 -3.04 3.81
C VAL A 180 4.99 -3.00 5.05
N TYR A 181 4.42 -3.35 6.18
CA TYR A 181 5.08 -3.51 7.46
C TYR A 181 5.08 -4.99 7.82
N VAL A 182 6.25 -5.51 8.22
CA VAL A 182 6.39 -6.92 8.58
C VAL A 182 5.51 -7.21 9.79
N ASP A 183 4.58 -8.15 9.64
CA ASP A 183 3.79 -8.72 10.73
C ASP A 183 4.50 -9.92 11.34
N ASN A 184 5.04 -10.77 10.47
CA ASN A 184 5.62 -12.05 10.87
C ASN A 184 6.88 -12.33 10.06
N ALA A 185 7.90 -12.83 10.75
CA ALA A 185 9.16 -13.27 10.18
C ALA A 185 9.45 -14.71 10.61
N THR A 186 9.38 -15.64 9.67
CA THR A 186 9.59 -17.07 9.92
C THR A 186 10.95 -17.50 9.38
N TRP A 187 11.85 -17.85 10.29
CA TRP A 187 13.19 -18.32 9.99
C TRP A 187 13.42 -19.72 10.54
N SER A 188 14.23 -20.52 9.85
CA SER A 188 14.73 -21.78 10.39
C SER A 188 16.21 -21.97 10.07
N LYS A 189 16.95 -22.52 11.04
CA LYS A 189 18.40 -22.75 10.92
C LYS A 189 18.78 -23.68 9.78
N THR A 190 17.92 -24.65 9.48
CA THR A 190 18.12 -25.64 8.42
C THR A 190 17.40 -25.29 7.13
N GLY A 191 16.61 -24.22 7.10
CA GLY A 191 15.91 -23.78 5.90
C GLY A 191 16.78 -22.88 5.03
N ASP A 192 16.47 -22.81 3.75
CA ASP A 192 17.24 -22.02 2.77
C ASP A 192 16.69 -20.60 2.59
N SER A 193 15.61 -20.26 3.31
CA SER A 193 14.90 -19.00 3.16
C SER A 193 14.45 -18.40 4.49
N LEU A 194 14.30 -17.07 4.51
CA LEU A 194 13.52 -16.31 5.47
C LEU A 194 12.19 -15.92 4.81
N GLN A 195 11.07 -16.21 5.46
CA GLN A 195 9.74 -15.81 5.00
C GLN A 195 9.26 -14.62 5.82
N LEU A 196 8.84 -13.57 5.13
CA LEU A 196 8.30 -12.35 5.69
C LEU A 196 6.87 -12.20 5.20
N GLN A 197 5.96 -11.88 6.11
CA GLN A 197 4.58 -11.54 5.81
C GLN A 197 4.31 -10.16 6.40
N GLY A 198 3.54 -9.36 5.70
CA GLY A 198 3.22 -8.02 6.15
C GLY A 198 1.96 -7.47 5.52
N ARG A 199 1.45 -6.42 6.15
CA ARG A 199 0.31 -5.64 5.69
C ARG A 199 0.70 -4.19 5.48
N ASN A 200 -0.06 -3.46 4.68
CA ASN A 200 0.07 -2.02 4.55
C ASN A 200 -0.20 -1.30 5.91
N ALA A 201 0.01 0.03 5.96
CA ALA A 201 -0.15 0.80 7.20
C ALA A 201 -1.55 0.65 7.81
N ILE A 202 -2.61 0.58 6.98
CA ILE A 202 -3.97 0.35 7.46
C ILE A 202 -4.06 -0.99 8.21
N GLY A 203 -3.56 -2.07 7.61
CA GLY A 203 -3.61 -3.40 8.23
C GLY A 203 -2.69 -3.57 9.45
N TYR A 204 -1.49 -2.99 9.41
CA TYR A 204 -0.50 -3.14 10.48
C TYR A 204 -0.76 -2.18 11.65
N LEU A 205 -0.99 -0.89 11.37
CA LEU A 205 -1.12 0.15 12.39
C LEU A 205 -2.57 0.33 12.83
N LEU A 206 -3.55 0.32 11.94
CA LEU A 206 -4.93 0.71 12.32
C LEU A 206 -5.83 -0.47 12.70
N LYS A 207 -5.60 -1.66 12.12
CA LYS A 207 -6.49 -2.82 12.33
C LYS A 207 -6.44 -3.36 13.75
N GLU A 208 -5.24 -3.51 14.29
CA GLU A 208 -5.03 -4.21 15.56
C GLU A 208 -5.02 -3.26 16.78
N GLN A 209 -4.82 -1.96 16.57
CA GLN A 209 -4.86 -0.95 17.64
C GLN A 209 -6.30 -0.61 18.06
N THR A 210 -6.44 -0.22 19.31
CA THR A 210 -7.70 0.23 19.92
C THR A 210 -7.56 1.69 20.36
N PHE A 211 -8.68 2.37 20.59
CA PHE A 211 -8.67 3.76 21.10
C PHE A 211 -8.13 3.89 22.55
N ASP A 212 -8.18 2.83 23.34
CA ASP A 212 -7.63 2.74 24.70
C ASP A 212 -8.04 3.93 25.62
N GLU A 213 -7.10 4.76 26.10
CA GLU A 213 -7.41 5.96 26.90
C GLU A 213 -7.98 7.14 26.10
N ASP A 214 -7.64 7.26 24.82
CA ASP A 214 -7.98 8.40 23.97
C ASP A 214 -9.23 8.10 23.14
N VAL A 215 -10.38 8.23 23.79
CA VAL A 215 -11.67 7.78 23.23
C VAL A 215 -12.57 8.90 22.69
N SER A 216 -12.20 10.16 22.87
CA SER A 216 -13.07 11.30 22.58
C SER A 216 -12.37 12.31 21.69
N TYR A 217 -12.91 12.49 20.49
CA TYR A 217 -12.36 13.39 19.48
C TYR A 217 -13.41 14.41 19.07
N SER A 218 -13.00 15.67 18.89
CA SER A 218 -13.92 16.74 18.48
C SER A 218 -13.23 17.80 17.64
N GLY A 219 -13.95 18.36 16.67
CA GLY A 219 -13.45 19.44 15.83
C GLY A 219 -14.07 19.38 14.44
N THR A 220 -13.27 19.69 13.43
CA THR A 220 -13.61 19.36 12.04
C THR A 220 -13.32 17.88 11.78
N ARG A 221 -13.94 17.28 10.76
CA ARG A 221 -13.59 15.91 10.36
C ARG A 221 -12.09 15.74 10.10
N ILE A 222 -11.46 16.71 9.43
CA ILE A 222 -10.02 16.68 9.15
C ILE A 222 -9.21 16.63 10.44
N SER A 223 -9.55 17.46 11.43
CA SER A 223 -8.85 17.44 12.72
C SER A 223 -9.09 16.15 13.48
N VAL A 224 -10.34 15.63 13.50
CA VAL A 224 -10.65 14.34 14.14
C VAL A 224 -9.84 13.21 13.52
N LEU A 225 -9.80 13.09 12.19
CA LEU A 225 -8.98 12.09 11.50
C LEU A 225 -7.48 12.29 11.78
N THR A 226 -7.00 13.53 11.75
CA THR A 226 -5.59 13.84 12.03
C THR A 226 -5.18 13.44 13.45
N ASP A 227 -6.02 13.75 14.44
CA ASP A 227 -5.76 13.43 15.84
C ASP A 227 -5.72 11.90 16.03
N ILE A 228 -6.74 11.17 15.53
CA ILE A 228 -6.79 9.70 15.61
C ILE A 228 -5.56 9.05 14.94
N LEU A 229 -5.16 9.52 13.75
CA LEU A 229 -4.01 8.95 13.02
C LEU A 229 -2.69 9.28 13.71
N THR A 230 -2.57 10.46 14.32
CA THR A 230 -1.39 10.86 15.10
C THR A 230 -1.26 9.98 16.35
N ASP A 231 -2.37 9.74 17.05
CA ASP A 231 -2.40 8.86 18.23
C ASP A 231 -2.07 7.40 17.86
N ALA A 232 -2.52 6.94 16.69
CA ALA A 232 -2.18 5.62 16.15
C ALA A 232 -0.71 5.49 15.69
N GLY A 233 0.08 6.57 15.76
CA GLY A 233 1.49 6.60 15.36
C GLY A 233 1.72 6.60 13.85
N ILE A 234 0.74 7.04 13.05
CA ILE A 234 0.90 7.18 11.60
C ILE A 234 1.84 8.35 11.30
N ASP A 235 2.74 8.15 10.33
CA ASP A 235 3.56 9.24 9.79
C ASP A 235 2.67 10.22 9.00
N MET A 236 2.32 11.34 9.64
CA MET A 236 1.46 12.35 9.04
C MET A 236 2.05 13.00 7.78
N THR A 237 3.35 12.84 7.48
CA THR A 237 3.92 13.27 6.19
C THR A 237 3.45 12.43 5.00
N LYS A 238 2.85 11.27 5.30
CA LYS A 238 2.30 10.30 4.36
C LYS A 238 0.78 10.29 4.32
N VAL A 239 0.12 11.22 5.01
CA VAL A 239 -1.34 11.28 5.10
C VAL A 239 -1.90 12.44 4.29
N PHE A 240 -2.91 12.15 3.49
CA PHE A 240 -3.63 13.12 2.66
C PHE A 240 -5.13 13.01 2.96
N ILE A 241 -5.74 14.12 3.39
CA ILE A 241 -7.16 14.17 3.74
C ILE A 241 -7.81 15.23 2.85
N ASP A 242 -8.93 14.87 2.23
CA ASP A 242 -9.72 15.77 1.39
C ASP A 242 -10.07 17.06 2.17
N PRO A 243 -9.69 18.25 1.67
CA PRO A 243 -9.89 19.51 2.36
C PRO A 243 -11.36 19.93 2.46
N THR A 244 -12.28 19.25 1.76
CA THR A 244 -13.72 19.50 1.85
C THR A 244 -14.35 19.02 3.17
N GLY A 245 -13.60 18.29 4.01
CA GLY A 245 -14.01 17.79 5.33
C GLY A 245 -14.17 18.84 6.44
N SER A 246 -14.80 19.99 6.16
CA SER A 246 -14.99 21.08 7.14
C SER A 246 -16.14 20.86 8.13
N THR A 247 -16.91 19.79 7.98
CA THR A 247 -18.07 19.48 8.84
C THR A 247 -17.61 19.23 10.27
N ALA A 248 -18.31 19.83 11.22
CA ALA A 248 -18.08 19.57 12.64
C ALA A 248 -18.38 18.10 12.94
N SER A 249 -17.44 17.41 13.59
CA SER A 249 -17.57 16.03 14.01
C SER A 249 -17.18 15.93 15.48
N SER A 250 -17.95 15.17 16.24
CA SER A 250 -17.65 14.83 17.63
C SER A 250 -18.00 13.36 17.80
N VAL A 251 -16.99 12.56 18.07
CA VAL A 251 -17.12 11.11 18.16
C VAL A 251 -16.55 10.63 19.48
N VAL A 252 -17.21 9.64 20.04
CA VAL A 252 -16.76 8.94 21.25
C VAL A 252 -16.79 7.45 20.96
N PHE A 253 -15.65 6.80 21.13
CA PHE A 253 -15.48 5.38 20.88
C PHE A 253 -15.44 4.59 22.19
N GLU A 254 -15.70 3.28 22.09
CA GLU A 254 -15.40 2.39 23.22
C GLU A 254 -13.88 2.19 23.29
N PRO A 255 -13.26 2.16 24.50
CA PRO A 255 -11.81 1.94 24.65
C PRO A 255 -11.29 0.72 23.89
N SER A 256 -12.09 -0.34 23.79
CA SER A 256 -11.73 -1.59 23.12
C SER A 256 -12.03 -1.62 21.63
N GLN A 257 -12.68 -0.60 21.08
CA GLN A 257 -13.02 -0.54 19.65
C GLN A 257 -11.74 -0.37 18.82
N LYS A 258 -11.66 -1.10 17.70
CA LYS A 258 -10.51 -0.98 16.81
C LYS A 258 -10.49 0.37 16.10
N ILE A 259 -9.31 0.94 15.93
CA ILE A 259 -9.15 2.24 15.26
C ILE A 259 -9.68 2.16 13.82
N SER A 260 -9.33 1.11 13.07
CA SER A 260 -9.86 0.88 11.72
C SER A 260 -11.39 0.86 11.64
N GLU A 261 -12.06 0.22 12.59
CA GLU A 261 -13.53 0.19 12.67
C GLU A 261 -14.11 1.56 13.02
N GLY A 262 -13.48 2.29 13.96
CA GLY A 262 -13.88 3.65 14.30
C GLY A 262 -13.74 4.62 13.12
N LEU A 263 -12.65 4.52 12.37
CA LEU A 263 -12.42 5.28 11.14
C LEU A 263 -13.46 4.94 10.07
N ALA A 264 -13.71 3.65 9.81
CA ALA A 264 -14.76 3.24 8.88
C ALA A 264 -16.13 3.81 9.26
N ASN A 265 -16.47 3.86 10.56
CA ASN A 265 -17.71 4.48 11.02
C ASN A 265 -17.77 5.99 10.75
N ILE A 266 -16.67 6.73 10.98
CA ILE A 266 -16.58 8.17 10.65
C ILE A 266 -16.78 8.39 9.15
N LEU A 267 -16.16 7.54 8.32
CA LEU A 267 -16.24 7.63 6.87
C LEU A 267 -17.65 7.28 6.39
N HIS A 268 -18.26 6.20 6.89
CA HIS A 268 -19.61 5.75 6.54
C HIS A 268 -20.74 6.70 6.97
N GLU A 269 -20.54 7.56 7.99
CA GLU A 269 -21.48 8.65 8.31
C GLU A 269 -21.73 9.53 7.07
N TYR A 270 -20.78 9.55 6.13
CA TYR A 270 -20.86 10.26 4.87
C TYR A 270 -20.68 9.27 3.73
N TRP A 271 -21.79 8.88 3.10
CA TRP A 271 -21.96 7.87 2.04
C TRP A 271 -21.01 7.93 0.82
N TYR A 272 -20.07 8.87 0.78
CA TYR A 272 -19.15 9.09 -0.33
C TYR A 272 -17.67 9.19 0.07
N TRP A 273 -17.28 9.06 1.36
CA TRP A 273 -15.87 9.07 1.79
C TRP A 273 -15.34 7.65 2.04
N ASP A 274 -14.09 7.44 1.67
CA ASP A 274 -13.38 6.17 1.86
C ASP A 274 -11.90 6.42 2.23
N MET A 275 -11.19 5.34 2.59
CA MET A 275 -9.76 5.32 2.87
C MET A 275 -9.03 4.33 1.97
N MET A 276 -7.86 4.74 1.47
CA MET A 276 -6.98 3.87 0.69
C MET A 276 -5.50 4.14 1.00
N GLU A 277 -4.64 3.17 0.70
CA GLU A 277 -3.19 3.37 0.70
C GLU A 277 -2.63 3.11 -0.68
N THR A 278 -1.88 4.09 -1.22
CA THR A 278 -1.25 4.00 -2.53
C THR A 278 -0.10 2.96 -2.50
N PRO A 279 0.34 2.42 -3.65
CA PRO A 279 1.53 1.56 -3.69
C PRO A 279 2.80 2.20 -3.11
N ALA A 280 2.87 3.53 -3.09
CA ALA A 280 3.97 4.31 -2.50
C ALA A 280 3.90 4.44 -0.96
N GLY A 281 2.83 3.93 -0.33
CA GLY A 281 2.60 4.00 1.11
C GLY A 281 2.02 5.34 1.57
N ASP A 282 1.36 6.08 0.67
CA ASP A 282 0.62 7.29 1.03
C ASP A 282 -0.82 6.90 1.42
N LEU A 283 -1.27 7.33 2.59
CA LEU A 283 -2.60 7.06 3.12
C LEU A 283 -3.53 8.22 2.76
N VAL A 284 -4.62 7.93 2.06
CA VAL A 284 -5.52 8.94 1.50
C VAL A 284 -6.94 8.73 2.01
N PHE A 285 -7.56 9.80 2.48
CA PHE A 285 -8.96 9.84 2.94
C PHE A 285 -9.74 10.88 2.16
N GLY A 286 -10.90 10.50 1.62
CA GLY A 286 -11.72 11.46 0.88
C GLY A 286 -12.78 10.79 0.02
N GLY A 287 -13.45 11.60 -0.80
CA GLY A 287 -14.37 11.07 -1.79
C GLY A 287 -13.69 10.46 -3.00
N ALA A 288 -14.43 9.68 -3.79
CA ALA A 288 -13.91 9.00 -4.98
C ALA A 288 -13.12 9.93 -5.92
N ASP A 289 -13.60 11.15 -6.17
CA ASP A 289 -12.91 12.15 -6.98
C ASP A 289 -11.54 12.52 -6.40
N TYR A 290 -11.44 12.69 -5.08
CA TYR A 290 -10.18 13.02 -4.41
C TYR A 290 -9.22 11.84 -4.46
N LEU A 291 -9.70 10.63 -4.16
CA LEU A 291 -8.92 9.40 -4.22
C LEU A 291 -8.34 9.18 -5.64
N SER A 292 -9.14 9.43 -6.68
CA SER A 292 -8.71 9.29 -8.08
C SER A 292 -7.53 10.19 -8.48
N THR A 293 -7.26 11.27 -7.74
CA THR A 293 -6.09 12.13 -8.00
C THR A 293 -4.76 11.49 -7.60
N PHE A 294 -4.79 10.49 -6.71
CA PHE A 294 -3.60 9.77 -6.23
C PHE A 294 -3.39 8.46 -6.96
N THR A 295 -4.47 7.74 -7.26
CA THR A 295 -4.38 6.47 -8.00
C THR A 295 -5.56 6.38 -8.96
N PRO A 296 -5.46 7.04 -10.13
CA PRO A 296 -6.56 7.11 -11.09
C PRO A 296 -6.87 5.72 -11.64
N LEU A 297 -8.16 5.41 -11.75
CA LEU A 297 -8.59 4.17 -12.38
C LEU A 297 -8.30 4.22 -13.88
N ALA A 298 -7.81 3.10 -14.41
CA ALA A 298 -7.37 2.99 -15.80
C ALA A 298 -8.03 1.79 -16.51
N ILE A 299 -8.05 1.86 -17.84
CA ILE A 299 -8.38 0.72 -18.70
C ILE A 299 -7.07 0.09 -19.15
N HIS A 300 -6.93 -1.20 -18.90
CA HIS A 300 -5.77 -1.99 -19.30
C HIS A 300 -6.15 -2.96 -20.41
N GLU A 301 -5.65 -2.65 -21.61
CA GLU A 301 -5.89 -3.46 -22.81
C GLU A 301 -4.86 -4.58 -22.94
N PHE A 302 -5.36 -5.80 -23.16
CA PHE A 302 -4.59 -6.99 -23.42
C PHE A 302 -4.99 -7.59 -24.75
N LYS A 303 -4.02 -8.13 -25.49
CA LYS A 303 -4.36 -9.05 -26.57
C LYS A 303 -4.70 -10.39 -25.97
N LYS A 304 -5.56 -11.15 -26.64
CA LYS A 304 -5.87 -12.53 -26.26
C LYS A 304 -4.63 -13.40 -26.03
N ASP A 305 -3.58 -13.21 -26.83
CA ASP A 305 -2.32 -13.94 -26.70
C ASP A 305 -1.48 -13.51 -25.49
N ASP A 306 -1.76 -12.34 -24.91
CA ASP A 306 -1.12 -11.86 -23.67
C ASP A 306 -1.74 -12.53 -22.44
N VAL A 307 -2.90 -13.18 -22.57
CA VAL A 307 -3.56 -13.87 -21.46
C VAL A 307 -2.99 -15.28 -21.32
N PHE A 308 -2.17 -15.50 -20.29
CA PHE A 308 -1.54 -16.80 -20.02
C PHE A 308 -2.55 -17.86 -19.60
N THR A 309 -3.46 -17.50 -18.69
CA THR A 309 -4.54 -18.40 -18.26
C THR A 309 -5.81 -17.62 -18.05
N ARG A 310 -6.95 -18.31 -18.24
CA ARG A 310 -8.29 -17.78 -18.03
C ARG A 310 -9.16 -18.86 -17.40
N SER A 311 -9.73 -18.58 -16.23
CA SER A 311 -10.61 -19.49 -15.50
C SER A 311 -11.94 -18.81 -15.18
N ILE A 312 -13.06 -19.47 -15.46
CA ILE A 312 -14.40 -18.96 -15.17
C ILE A 312 -15.05 -19.90 -14.16
N THR A 313 -15.49 -19.36 -13.03
CA THR A 313 -16.23 -20.10 -12.01
C THR A 313 -17.64 -19.55 -11.88
N GLN A 314 -18.64 -20.44 -11.90
CA GLN A 314 -20.05 -20.09 -11.73
C GLN A 314 -20.59 -20.79 -10.48
N LYS A 315 -21.12 -20.02 -9.52
CA LYS A 315 -21.67 -20.49 -8.25
C LYS A 315 -23.00 -19.81 -7.98
N ALA A 316 -24.06 -20.61 -7.89
CA ALA A 316 -25.35 -20.11 -7.43
C ALA A 316 -25.39 -19.82 -5.92
N ASP A 317 -24.35 -20.18 -5.18
CA ASP A 317 -24.21 -19.86 -3.77
C ASP A 317 -23.94 -18.36 -3.60
N GLY A 318 -24.64 -17.69 -2.69
CA GLY A 318 -24.59 -16.23 -2.56
C GLY A 318 -25.42 -15.42 -3.57
N ALA A 319 -25.91 -15.98 -4.68
CA ALA A 319 -26.81 -15.24 -5.58
C ALA A 319 -28.25 -15.23 -5.05
N TYR A 320 -28.96 -14.11 -5.11
CA TYR A 320 -30.30 -13.96 -4.52
C TYR A 320 -31.33 -13.55 -5.58
N SER A 321 -32.58 -13.97 -5.40
CA SER A 321 -33.69 -13.52 -6.25
C SER A 321 -34.26 -12.18 -5.79
N ARG A 322 -33.96 -11.78 -4.54
CA ARG A 322 -34.56 -10.62 -3.88
C ARG A 322 -33.68 -10.13 -2.73
N LEU A 323 -33.67 -8.83 -2.51
CA LEU A 323 -33.13 -8.19 -1.31
C LEU A 323 -34.26 -7.61 -0.46
N ALA A 324 -34.06 -7.62 0.84
CA ALA A 324 -34.91 -6.99 1.84
C ALA A 324 -34.04 -6.09 2.71
N LEU A 325 -34.10 -4.78 2.48
CA LEU A 325 -33.38 -3.79 3.26
C LEU A 325 -34.24 -3.36 4.44
N GLU A 326 -33.65 -3.33 5.63
CA GLU A 326 -34.32 -3.06 6.90
C GLU A 326 -33.62 -1.94 7.65
N SER A 327 -34.34 -0.87 7.99
CA SER A 327 -33.88 0.14 8.94
C SER A 327 -34.77 0.15 10.17
N LYS A 328 -34.12 0.09 11.33
CA LYS A 328 -34.77 0.26 12.63
C LYS A 328 -34.97 1.75 12.92
N GLN A 329 -36.16 2.11 13.36
CA GLN A 329 -36.53 3.48 13.68
C GLN A 329 -36.35 3.76 15.18
N ALA A 330 -36.41 5.03 15.56
CA ALA A 330 -36.27 5.47 16.96
C ALA A 330 -37.32 4.88 17.93
N ASP A 331 -38.45 4.38 17.41
CA ASP A 331 -39.51 3.71 18.16
C ASP A 331 -39.39 2.17 18.13
N ASP A 332 -38.22 1.64 17.75
CA ASP A 332 -37.92 0.23 17.52
C ASP A 332 -38.75 -0.43 16.39
N SER A 333 -39.54 0.34 15.62
CA SER A 333 -40.20 -0.20 14.43
C SER A 333 -39.21 -0.45 13.29
N ILE A 334 -39.53 -1.40 12.41
CA ILE A 334 -38.68 -1.74 11.25
C ILE A 334 -39.39 -1.27 9.98
N VAL A 335 -38.76 -0.36 9.26
CA VAL A 335 -39.11 -0.03 7.88
C VAL A 335 -38.36 -1.00 6.97
N ARG A 336 -39.09 -1.63 6.04
CA ARG A 336 -38.51 -2.63 5.12
C ARG A 336 -38.89 -2.36 3.68
N VAL A 337 -37.91 -2.38 2.79
CA VAL A 337 -38.10 -2.29 1.34
C VAL A 337 -37.60 -3.57 0.69
N TYR A 338 -38.40 -4.14 -0.22
CA TYR A 338 -38.00 -5.28 -1.01
C TYR A 338 -37.62 -4.83 -2.42
N LYS A 339 -36.55 -5.40 -2.94
CA LYS A 339 -36.09 -5.18 -4.31
C LYS A 339 -35.82 -6.51 -4.97
N ASP A 340 -36.35 -6.71 -6.17
CA ASP A 340 -36.09 -7.91 -6.94
C ASP A 340 -34.72 -7.78 -7.61
N VAL A 341 -33.96 -8.87 -7.62
CA VAL A 341 -32.60 -8.89 -8.15
C VAL A 341 -32.65 -9.54 -9.54
N PRO A 342 -32.34 -8.80 -10.62
CA PRO A 342 -32.07 -9.42 -11.92
C PRO A 342 -31.00 -10.50 -11.76
N ASN A 343 -31.15 -11.62 -12.44
CA ASN A 343 -30.14 -12.68 -12.42
C ASN A 343 -29.83 -13.07 -13.86
N PHE A 344 -28.64 -13.64 -14.06
CA PHE A 344 -28.21 -14.21 -15.33
C PHE A 344 -29.27 -15.10 -15.99
N ASP A 345 -29.41 -14.97 -17.30
CA ASP A 345 -30.30 -15.85 -18.07
C ASP A 345 -29.91 -17.33 -17.87
N GLY A 346 -30.90 -18.16 -17.54
CA GLY A 346 -30.70 -19.58 -17.21
C GLY A 346 -30.45 -19.88 -15.74
N TRP A 347 -30.21 -18.87 -14.89
CA TRP A 347 -30.13 -19.03 -13.43
C TRP A 347 -31.54 -19.10 -12.84
N ASN A 348 -32.04 -20.33 -12.68
CA ASN A 348 -33.33 -20.58 -12.04
C ASN A 348 -33.22 -20.52 -10.51
N LEU A 349 -33.00 -19.32 -9.96
CA LEU A 349 -33.03 -19.12 -8.51
C LEU A 349 -34.46 -19.26 -7.97
N GLY A 350 -34.61 -19.90 -6.81
CA GLY A 350 -35.90 -20.01 -6.16
C GLY A 350 -36.44 -18.64 -5.76
N SER A 351 -37.72 -18.36 -6.03
CA SER A 351 -38.36 -17.05 -5.82
C SER A 351 -38.42 -16.56 -4.36
N LYS A 352 -37.94 -17.36 -3.40
CA LYS A 352 -37.86 -17.03 -1.96
C LYS A 352 -36.42 -16.96 -1.46
N LYS A 353 -35.44 -16.96 -2.36
CA LYS A 353 -34.03 -16.80 -1.99
C LYS A 353 -33.77 -15.31 -1.76
N THR A 354 -34.20 -14.83 -0.60
CA THR A 354 -34.13 -13.42 -0.20
C THR A 354 -32.95 -13.21 0.75
N LEU A 355 -32.10 -12.23 0.47
CA LEU A 355 -31.14 -11.72 1.45
C LEU A 355 -31.77 -10.61 2.26
N TYR A 356 -31.57 -10.64 3.58
CA TYR A 356 -32.00 -9.61 4.51
C TYR A 356 -30.79 -8.79 4.94
N ILE A 357 -30.85 -7.47 4.74
CA ILE A 357 -29.77 -6.52 5.00
C ILE A 357 -30.28 -5.49 6.00
N THR A 358 -29.64 -5.44 7.16
CA THR A 358 -29.92 -4.40 8.17
C THR A 358 -29.03 -3.20 7.91
N THR A 359 -29.64 -2.03 7.77
CA THR A 359 -28.95 -0.76 7.51
C THR A 359 -28.82 0.05 8.80
N VAL A 360 -28.22 1.24 8.70
CA VAL A 360 -28.22 2.22 9.81
C VAL A 360 -29.64 2.56 10.25
N GLU A 361 -29.78 2.91 11.52
CA GLU A 361 -31.07 3.28 12.12
C GLU A 361 -31.56 4.64 11.57
N GLY A 362 -32.87 4.77 11.39
CA GLY A 362 -33.52 6.02 11.05
C GLY A 362 -33.70 6.32 9.55
N LEU A 363 -33.33 5.40 8.65
CA LEU A 363 -33.61 5.58 7.21
C LEU A 363 -35.09 5.38 6.91
N ASP A 364 -35.67 6.27 6.10
CA ASP A 364 -37.04 6.13 5.65
C ASP A 364 -37.20 5.19 4.44
N ALA A 365 -38.43 4.94 4.01
CA ALA A 365 -38.71 4.02 2.91
C ALA A 365 -38.17 4.53 1.54
N THR A 366 -37.99 5.83 1.38
CA THR A 366 -37.44 6.44 0.16
C THR A 366 -35.92 6.24 0.12
N GLU A 367 -35.25 6.54 1.24
CA GLU A 367 -33.80 6.36 1.40
C GLU A 367 -33.41 4.88 1.28
N LEU A 368 -34.17 3.99 1.95
CA LEU A 368 -34.03 2.54 1.77
C LEU A 368 -34.32 2.08 0.34
N GLY A 369 -35.20 2.79 -0.36
CA GLY A 369 -35.51 2.54 -1.77
C GLY A 369 -34.32 2.82 -2.67
N LEU A 370 -33.67 3.96 -2.49
CA LEU A 370 -32.48 4.37 -3.25
C LEU A 370 -31.29 3.46 -2.93
N LEU A 371 -31.03 3.23 -1.64
CA LEU A 371 -30.00 2.27 -1.20
C LEU A 371 -30.29 0.88 -1.76
N GLY A 372 -31.56 0.46 -1.76
CA GLY A 372 -31.97 -0.81 -2.33
C GLY A 372 -31.67 -0.93 -3.83
N ASP A 373 -31.76 0.14 -4.61
CA ASP A 373 -31.40 0.13 -6.03
C ASP A 373 -29.87 0.01 -6.21
N GLU A 374 -29.08 0.63 -5.34
CA GLU A 374 -27.62 0.44 -5.33
C GLU A 374 -27.24 -1.01 -5.00
N TYR A 375 -27.86 -1.59 -3.98
CA TYR A 375 -27.64 -2.98 -3.61
C TYR A 375 -28.14 -3.95 -4.70
N VAL A 376 -29.26 -3.69 -5.37
CA VAL A 376 -29.68 -4.51 -6.52
C VAL A 376 -28.62 -4.49 -7.61
N THR A 377 -28.06 -3.31 -7.90
CA THR A 377 -27.05 -3.13 -8.94
C THR A 377 -25.78 -3.94 -8.64
N ALA A 378 -25.42 -4.06 -7.35
CA ALA A 378 -24.34 -4.95 -6.93
C ALA A 378 -24.77 -6.44 -6.96
N TYR A 379 -25.93 -6.78 -6.39
CA TYR A 379 -26.32 -8.18 -6.21
C TYR A 379 -26.80 -8.90 -7.48
N GLN A 380 -27.21 -8.17 -8.53
CA GLN A 380 -27.69 -8.76 -9.78
C GLN A 380 -26.67 -9.63 -10.50
N TYR A 381 -25.45 -9.51 -10.04
CA TYR A 381 -24.27 -9.88 -10.74
C TYR A 381 -23.59 -11.08 -10.01
N ILE A 382 -24.03 -11.43 -8.80
CA ILE A 382 -23.35 -12.41 -7.95
C ILE A 382 -23.22 -13.78 -8.60
N GLY A 383 -22.02 -14.36 -8.46
CA GLY A 383 -21.81 -15.79 -8.65
C GLY A 383 -21.12 -16.18 -9.94
N VAL A 384 -20.66 -15.23 -10.76
CA VAL A 384 -19.68 -15.49 -11.83
C VAL A 384 -18.39 -14.75 -11.50
N ASN A 385 -17.29 -15.50 -11.40
CA ASN A 385 -15.95 -14.96 -11.16
C ASN A 385 -15.01 -15.39 -12.28
N LEU A 386 -14.23 -14.44 -12.80
CA LEU A 386 -13.23 -14.66 -13.83
C LEU A 386 -11.85 -14.40 -13.22
N GLN A 387 -10.97 -15.40 -13.31
CA GLN A 387 -9.55 -15.25 -12.96
C GLN A 387 -8.70 -15.27 -14.21
N VAL A 388 -7.79 -14.31 -14.30
CA VAL A 388 -6.92 -14.13 -15.47
C VAL A 388 -5.48 -13.95 -15.03
N GLU A 389 -4.57 -14.68 -15.67
CA GLU A 389 -3.13 -14.50 -15.50
C GLU A 389 -2.57 -13.77 -16.72
N VAL A 390 -1.86 -12.67 -16.50
CA VAL A 390 -1.28 -11.81 -17.54
C VAL A 390 0.18 -11.45 -17.22
N PRO A 391 0.96 -10.93 -18.18
CA PRO A 391 2.26 -10.33 -17.90
C PRO A 391 2.20 -9.33 -16.76
N ILE A 392 3.29 -9.18 -16.01
CA ILE A 392 3.36 -8.22 -14.92
C ILE A 392 2.95 -6.82 -15.37
N ARG A 393 2.02 -6.24 -14.63
CA ARG A 393 1.48 -4.88 -14.76
C ARG A 393 1.29 -4.33 -13.34
N PRO A 394 2.35 -3.77 -12.74
CA PRO A 394 2.32 -3.25 -11.36
C PRO A 394 1.39 -2.03 -11.18
N GLU A 395 1.01 -1.41 -12.29
CA GLU A 395 0.09 -0.29 -12.34
C GLU A 395 -1.38 -0.71 -12.19
N ILE A 396 -1.70 -2.00 -12.39
CA ILE A 396 -3.08 -2.48 -12.25
C ILE A 396 -3.43 -2.57 -10.78
N GLN A 397 -4.58 -2.00 -10.44
CA GLN A 397 -5.15 -2.05 -9.10
C GLN A 397 -6.60 -2.52 -9.11
N SER A 398 -7.14 -2.84 -7.94
CA SER A 398 -8.58 -3.04 -7.78
C SER A 398 -9.36 -1.79 -8.21
N GLY A 399 -10.48 -1.99 -8.89
CA GLY A 399 -11.32 -0.96 -9.51
C GLY A 399 -10.94 -0.58 -10.94
N ASP A 400 -9.76 -0.97 -11.42
CA ASP A 400 -9.39 -0.78 -12.82
C ASP A 400 -10.26 -1.63 -13.76
N VAL A 401 -10.25 -1.28 -15.05
CA VAL A 401 -10.92 -2.05 -16.09
C VAL A 401 -9.90 -2.93 -16.80
N PHE A 402 -10.19 -4.22 -16.82
CA PHE A 402 -9.48 -5.20 -17.62
C PHE A 402 -10.20 -5.38 -18.96
N GLU A 403 -9.49 -5.18 -20.06
CA GLU A 403 -10.01 -5.36 -21.42
C GLU A 403 -9.17 -6.36 -22.21
N VAL A 404 -9.83 -7.34 -22.84
CA VAL A 404 -9.18 -8.23 -23.81
C VAL A 404 -9.77 -8.02 -25.19
N THR A 405 -8.88 -7.82 -26.16
CA THR A 405 -9.20 -7.72 -27.59
C THR A 405 -8.57 -8.87 -28.37
N ASP A 406 -9.23 -9.29 -29.45
CA ASP A 406 -8.69 -10.20 -30.47
C ASP A 406 -8.52 -9.43 -31.79
N ALA A 407 -7.31 -9.39 -32.33
CA ALA A 407 -7.04 -8.67 -33.57
C ALA A 407 -7.69 -9.33 -34.80
N GLU A 408 -8.04 -10.62 -34.70
CA GLU A 408 -8.70 -11.38 -35.77
C GLU A 408 -10.23 -11.39 -35.63
N ASP A 409 -10.75 -11.01 -34.47
CA ASP A 409 -12.18 -10.97 -34.16
C ASP A 409 -12.51 -9.68 -33.38
N TYR A 410 -12.87 -8.64 -34.13
CA TYR A 410 -13.27 -7.34 -33.57
C TYR A 410 -14.54 -7.42 -32.70
N GLU A 411 -15.30 -8.53 -32.73
CA GLU A 411 -16.44 -8.77 -31.85
C GLU A 411 -16.03 -9.46 -30.53
N TYR A 412 -14.79 -9.95 -30.44
CA TYR A 412 -14.22 -10.50 -29.21
C TYR A 412 -13.70 -9.36 -28.33
N LEU A 413 -14.61 -8.78 -27.56
CA LEU A 413 -14.31 -7.84 -26.49
C LEU A 413 -14.72 -8.48 -25.16
N SER A 414 -13.79 -8.58 -24.22
CA SER A 414 -14.09 -8.96 -22.84
C SER A 414 -13.63 -7.84 -21.93
N GLN A 415 -14.58 -7.04 -21.44
CA GLN A 415 -14.34 -6.01 -20.43
C GLN A 415 -14.91 -6.46 -19.08
N ALA A 416 -14.16 -6.20 -18.01
CA ALA A 416 -14.60 -6.43 -16.64
C ALA A 416 -13.85 -5.52 -15.67
N VAL A 417 -14.45 -5.25 -14.51
CA VAL A 417 -13.78 -4.48 -13.45
C VAL A 417 -12.96 -5.45 -12.59
N VAL A 418 -11.73 -5.06 -12.31
CA VAL A 418 -10.81 -5.78 -11.45
C VAL A 418 -11.28 -5.65 -10.01
N THR A 419 -11.55 -6.77 -9.35
CA THR A 419 -11.98 -6.81 -7.94
C THR A 419 -10.86 -7.23 -7.00
N SER A 420 -9.88 -7.98 -7.51
CA SER A 420 -8.64 -8.22 -6.78
C SER A 420 -7.45 -8.37 -7.72
N VAL A 421 -6.30 -7.97 -7.21
CA VAL A 421 -5.03 -8.01 -7.92
C VAL A 421 -4.00 -8.70 -7.06
N ASN A 422 -3.30 -9.66 -7.66
CA ASN A 422 -2.07 -10.16 -7.10
C ASN A 422 -0.89 -9.92 -8.06
N HIS A 423 0.20 -9.37 -7.55
CA HIS A 423 1.45 -9.31 -8.28
C HIS A 423 2.40 -10.37 -7.73
N ILE A 424 2.83 -11.27 -8.62
CA ILE A 424 3.68 -12.39 -8.26
C ILE A 424 5.00 -12.24 -9.01
N ILE A 425 6.08 -12.08 -8.25
CA ILE A 425 7.46 -12.05 -8.74
C ILE A 425 8.16 -13.28 -8.20
N ASP A 426 8.57 -14.19 -9.08
CA ASP A 426 9.43 -15.32 -8.77
C ASP A 426 10.84 -15.02 -9.32
N ALA A 427 11.67 -14.46 -8.45
CA ALA A 427 13.03 -14.03 -8.81
C ALA A 427 13.95 -15.23 -9.09
N LEU A 428 13.73 -16.38 -8.43
CA LEU A 428 14.49 -17.61 -8.69
C LEU A 428 14.09 -18.27 -10.01
N GLY A 429 12.78 -18.31 -10.30
CA GLY A 429 12.26 -18.83 -11.56
C GLY A 429 12.38 -17.87 -12.74
N GLY A 430 12.72 -16.60 -12.49
CA GLY A 430 12.87 -15.57 -13.51
C GLY A 430 11.54 -15.17 -14.16
N SER A 431 10.44 -15.21 -13.40
CA SER A 431 9.10 -14.89 -13.90
C SER A 431 8.42 -13.82 -13.07
N ALA A 432 7.58 -13.00 -13.70
CA ALA A 432 6.74 -12.03 -13.05
C ALA A 432 5.39 -11.94 -13.77
N LYS A 433 4.30 -11.89 -13.01
CA LYS A 433 2.94 -11.90 -13.54
C LYS A 433 1.97 -11.14 -12.64
N THR A 434 0.86 -10.71 -13.23
CA THR A 434 -0.29 -10.20 -12.50
C THR A 434 -1.43 -11.22 -12.62
N LEU A 435 -2.00 -11.60 -11.49
CA LEU A 435 -3.22 -12.39 -11.41
C LEU A 435 -4.36 -11.43 -11.07
N LEU A 436 -5.38 -11.42 -11.92
CA LEU A 436 -6.56 -10.59 -11.76
C LEU A 436 -7.74 -11.49 -11.42
N SER A 437 -8.48 -11.14 -10.38
CA SER A 437 -9.89 -11.53 -10.31
C SER A 437 -10.70 -10.37 -10.83
N VAL A 438 -11.56 -10.66 -11.78
CA VAL A 438 -12.48 -9.68 -12.33
C VAL A 438 -13.88 -10.20 -12.12
N ASP A 439 -14.74 -9.31 -11.65
CA ASP A 439 -16.16 -9.54 -11.63
C ASP A 439 -16.78 -8.71 -12.73
N SER A 440 -17.72 -9.30 -13.42
CA SER A 440 -18.10 -8.80 -14.72
C SER A 440 -19.04 -7.56 -14.70
N GLY A 441 -19.33 -7.01 -13.52
CA GLY A 441 -20.46 -6.09 -13.29
C GLY A 441 -20.18 -4.60 -13.35
N GLY A 442 -19.11 -4.19 -14.01
CA GLY A 442 -18.81 -2.77 -14.16
C GLY A 442 -19.80 -2.10 -15.11
N ASP A 443 -20.41 -0.99 -14.68
CA ASP A 443 -20.96 0.00 -15.59
C ASP A 443 -19.84 1.00 -15.92
N ILE A 444 -19.56 1.20 -17.21
CA ILE A 444 -18.51 2.09 -17.70
C ILE A 444 -19.18 3.17 -18.53
N GLU A 445 -19.35 4.37 -17.96
CA GLU A 445 -19.77 5.54 -18.73
C GLU A 445 -18.52 6.24 -19.28
N ASN A 446 -18.29 6.08 -20.58
CA ASN A 446 -17.14 6.65 -21.29
C ASN A 446 -17.57 7.92 -22.01
N ASP A 447 -17.33 9.09 -21.41
CA ASP A 447 -17.54 10.39 -22.06
C ASP A 447 -16.25 10.88 -22.71
N GLY A 448 -16.01 10.46 -23.97
CA GLY A 448 -15.00 11.07 -24.83
C GLY A 448 -13.54 10.89 -24.37
N GLY A 449 -13.21 9.76 -23.75
CA GLY A 449 -11.85 9.43 -23.31
C GLY A 449 -11.54 9.84 -21.86
N THR A 450 -12.54 10.37 -21.14
CA THR A 450 -12.47 10.54 -19.69
C THR A 450 -13.52 9.63 -19.06
N ILE A 451 -13.07 8.67 -18.25
CA ILE A 451 -13.98 7.80 -17.52
C ILE A 451 -14.59 8.64 -16.39
N THR A 452 -15.87 8.99 -16.53
CA THR A 452 -16.51 10.03 -15.70
C THR A 452 -17.20 9.45 -14.47
N THR A 453 -17.47 8.14 -14.46
CA THR A 453 -17.89 7.41 -13.27
C THR A 453 -17.50 5.94 -13.44
N LEU A 454 -16.53 5.47 -12.65
CA LEU A 454 -16.33 4.04 -12.42
C LEU A 454 -16.87 3.77 -11.04
N THR A 455 -18.06 3.18 -10.99
CA THR A 455 -18.51 2.59 -9.74
C THR A 455 -17.87 1.20 -9.68
N ALA A 456 -16.61 1.12 -9.25
CA ALA A 456 -16.07 -0.11 -8.69
C ALA A 456 -16.73 -0.33 -7.33
N LYS A 457 -18.03 -0.65 -7.36
CA LYS A 457 -18.68 -1.27 -6.23
C LYS A 457 -18.35 -2.74 -6.37
N GLU A 458 -17.64 -3.27 -5.40
CA GLU A 458 -18.01 -4.62 -5.03
C GLU A 458 -19.49 -4.60 -4.72
N ILE A 459 -20.21 -5.45 -5.42
CA ILE A 459 -20.16 -6.86 -5.07
C ILE A 459 -20.49 -7.57 -6.37
N SER A 460 -19.60 -8.46 -6.80
CA SER A 460 -19.83 -9.55 -7.75
C SER A 460 -20.86 -9.33 -8.84
N GLY A 461 -20.35 -9.18 -10.07
CA GLY A 461 -20.43 -10.14 -11.19
C GLY A 461 -21.17 -9.77 -12.49
N ASP A 462 -21.40 -10.74 -13.35
CA ASP A 462 -22.08 -10.67 -14.66
C ASP A 462 -21.50 -9.94 -15.89
N ASN A 463 -21.11 -10.72 -16.90
CA ASN A 463 -21.07 -10.34 -18.30
C ASN A 463 -21.09 -11.64 -19.06
N ARG A 464 -22.26 -12.00 -19.58
CA ARG A 464 -22.38 -12.21 -21.03
C ARG A 464 -23.82 -12.33 -21.46
N LYS A 465 -24.36 -11.17 -21.79
CA LYS A 465 -25.45 -10.98 -22.73
C LYS A 465 -24.98 -11.06 -24.19
N GLN A 466 -24.03 -11.95 -24.52
CA GLN A 466 -23.45 -11.99 -25.87
C GLN A 466 -23.37 -13.38 -26.52
N GLU A 467 -24.18 -14.35 -26.09
CA GLU A 467 -24.33 -15.60 -26.87
C GLU A 467 -25.78 -15.97 -27.25
N LEU A 468 -26.83 -15.38 -26.65
CA LEU A 468 -28.20 -15.76 -26.99
C LEU A 468 -28.79 -15.01 -28.20
N TYR A 469 -28.39 -13.76 -28.47
CA TYR A 469 -28.84 -13.08 -29.69
C TYR A 469 -28.21 -13.68 -30.96
N ASP A 470 -26.97 -14.17 -30.89
CA ASP A 470 -26.30 -14.79 -32.04
C ASP A 470 -26.65 -16.26 -32.25
N ILE A 471 -26.99 -17.01 -31.19
CA ILE A 471 -27.53 -18.37 -31.34
C ILE A 471 -28.97 -18.33 -31.84
N ILE A 472 -29.79 -17.35 -31.42
CA ILE A 472 -31.15 -17.16 -31.94
C ILE A 472 -31.12 -16.62 -33.37
N ALA A 473 -30.21 -15.72 -33.73
CA ALA A 473 -30.03 -15.27 -35.11
C ALA A 473 -29.54 -16.40 -36.05
N LYS A 474 -28.63 -17.27 -35.59
CA LYS A 474 -28.15 -18.44 -36.36
C LYS A 474 -29.12 -19.62 -36.40
N ALA A 475 -30.01 -19.76 -35.41
CA ALA A 475 -31.06 -20.78 -35.39
C ALA A 475 -32.31 -20.36 -36.21
N VAL A 476 -32.57 -19.06 -36.36
CA VAL A 476 -33.65 -18.52 -37.20
C VAL A 476 -33.21 -18.41 -38.67
N ALA A 477 -31.90 -18.30 -38.95
CA ALA A 477 -31.31 -18.32 -40.28
C ALA A 477 -31.13 -19.74 -40.87
N GLY A 478 -32.15 -20.59 -40.75
CA GLY A 478 -32.39 -21.68 -41.72
C GLY A 478 -32.77 -21.15 -43.12
N LYS A 479 -32.23 -19.98 -43.48
CA LYS A 479 -32.23 -19.18 -44.71
C LYS A 479 -31.17 -18.10 -44.56
#